data_AF-A0A401ZTB0-F1
#
_entry.id   AF-A0A401ZTB0-F1
#
_cell.length_a   1.000
_cell.length_b   1.000
_cell.length_c   1.000
_cell.angle_alpha   90.00
_cell.angle_beta   90.00
_cell.angle_gamma   90.00
#
_symmetry.space_group_name_H-M   'P 1'
#
loop_
_entity.id
_entity.type
_entity.pdbx_description
1 polymer ?
#
loop_
_entity_poly.entity_id
_entity_poly.type
_entity_poly.pdbx_seq_one_letter_code
_entity_poly.pdbx_strand_id
1 'polypeptide(L)'
;MRCAHYVEPLLGPLPSLNLQGIDWVITGGESGPNARPCDSEWVRAIRDHCLADGVAFFHKQWGGRQAKAGGRELDGRTWDEFPSKGVA
;
A
#
# COMPACT_ATOMS: atom_id res chain seq x y z
N MET A 1 3.84 -18.41 -9.88
CA MET A 1 3.44 -17.13 -10.52
C MET A 1 3.66 -16.06 -9.48
N ARG A 2 4.29 -14.93 -9.85
CA ARG A 2 4.63 -13.84 -8.94
C ARG A 2 3.54 -12.79 -9.04
N CYS A 3 2.80 -12.51 -7.97
CA CYS A 3 1.59 -11.71 -8.03
C CYS A 3 1.73 -10.41 -7.23
N ALA A 4 1.48 -9.28 -7.89
CA ALA A 4 1.34 -7.98 -7.24
C ALA A 4 -0.15 -7.69 -7.00
N HIS A 5 -0.49 -7.19 -5.82
CA HIS A 5 -1.84 -6.79 -5.47
C HIS A 5 -1.90 -5.27 -5.25
N TYR A 6 -2.68 -4.61 -6.11
CA TYR A 6 -2.90 -3.17 -6.03
C TYR A 6 -4.12 -2.90 -5.16
N VAL A 7 -3.87 -2.32 -3.98
CA VAL A 7 -4.89 -1.83 -3.06
C VAL A 7 -5.01 -0.32 -3.27
N GLU A 8 -5.48 0.05 -4.45
CA GLU A 8 -5.76 1.44 -4.79
C GLU A 8 -7.03 1.59 -5.64
N PRO A 9 -7.85 2.62 -5.37
CA PRO A 9 -7.73 3.50 -4.22
C PRO A 9 -8.13 2.82 -2.90
N LEU A 10 -7.36 3.07 -1.84
CA LEU A 10 -7.71 2.60 -0.50
C LEU A 10 -8.74 3.53 0.13
N LEU A 11 -9.97 3.04 0.22
CA LEU A 11 -11.15 3.81 0.63
C LEU A 11 -11.75 3.37 1.97
N GLY A 12 -11.11 2.39 2.62
CA GLY A 12 -11.55 1.82 3.88
C GLY A 12 -10.59 0.74 4.38
N PRO A 13 -10.78 0.26 5.63
CA PRO A 13 -9.95 -0.80 6.20
C PRO A 13 -10.19 -2.15 5.50
N LEU A 14 -9.14 -2.96 5.40
CA LEU A 14 -9.20 -4.31 4.82
C LEU A 14 -8.72 -5.35 5.86
N PRO A 15 -9.50 -5.61 6.93
CA PRO A 15 -9.08 -6.52 8.00
C PRO A 15 -9.00 -7.99 7.55
N SER A 16 -9.70 -8.35 6.46
CA SER A 16 -9.72 -9.69 5.89
C SER A 16 -8.88 -9.81 4.61
N LEU A 17 -7.89 -8.93 4.43
CA LEU A 17 -7.01 -8.98 3.26
C LEU A 17 -6.24 -10.30 3.26
N ASN A 18 -6.48 -11.16 2.27
CA ASN A 18 -5.76 -12.42 2.12
C ASN A 18 -4.50 -12.20 1.29
N LEU A 19 -3.33 -12.42 1.88
CA LEU A 19 -2.03 -12.26 1.22
C LEU A 19 -1.44 -13.58 0.69
N GLN A 20 -2.19 -14.68 0.75
CA GLN A 20 -1.70 -15.98 0.29
C GLN A 20 -1.33 -15.93 -1.21
N GLY A 21 -0.04 -16.18 -1.51
CA GLY A 21 0.49 -16.16 -2.87
C GLY A 21 0.69 -14.76 -3.45
N ILE A 22 0.62 -13.72 -2.62
CA ILE A 22 0.94 -12.33 -2.97
C ILE A 22 2.35 -12.04 -2.52
N ASP A 23 3.21 -11.60 -3.45
CA ASP A 23 4.60 -11.26 -3.14
C ASP A 23 4.78 -9.76 -2.88
N TRP A 24 3.82 -8.95 -3.35
CA TRP A 24 3.92 -7.50 -3.31
C TRP A 24 2.55 -6.84 -3.17
N VAL A 25 2.41 -5.98 -2.18
CA VAL A 25 1.22 -5.15 -1.98
C VAL A 25 1.58 -3.68 -2.19
N ILE A 26 0.77 -3.02 -3.01
CA ILE A 26 0.90 -1.60 -3.32
C ILE A 26 -0.34 -0.87 -2.79
N THR A 27 -0.17 0.13 -1.94
CA THR A 27 -1.26 0.98 -1.44
C THR A 27 -1.20 2.39 -2.03
N GLY A 28 -2.36 3.00 -2.22
CA GLY A 28 -2.44 4.38 -2.69
C GLY A 28 -3.82 5.01 -2.50
N GLY A 29 -3.86 6.33 -2.29
CA GLY A 29 -5.07 7.13 -2.24
C GLY A 29 -5.48 7.71 -3.60
N GLU A 30 -6.73 8.16 -3.70
CA GLU A 30 -7.30 8.70 -4.95
C GLU A 30 -6.63 9.98 -5.42
N SER A 31 -6.57 10.18 -6.74
CA SER A 31 -6.15 11.45 -7.34
C SER A 31 -7.31 12.15 -8.01
N GLY A 32 -7.33 13.49 -7.99
CA GLY A 32 -8.27 14.31 -8.74
C GLY A 32 -9.10 15.26 -7.88
N PRO A 33 -9.98 16.06 -8.50
CA PRO A 33 -10.71 17.15 -7.82
C PRO A 33 -11.62 16.68 -6.68
N ASN A 34 -12.03 15.41 -6.69
CA ASN A 34 -12.90 14.79 -5.68
C ASN A 34 -12.21 13.64 -4.93
N ALA A 35 -10.88 13.65 -4.86
CA ALA A 35 -10.10 12.61 -4.19
C ALA A 35 -10.55 12.46 -2.73
N ARG A 36 -10.95 11.25 -2.35
CA ARG A 36 -11.32 10.95 -0.96
C ARG A 36 -10.08 10.81 -0.08
N PRO A 37 -10.16 11.21 1.21
CA PRO A 37 -9.08 11.01 2.16
C PRO A 37 -8.72 9.53 2.30
N CYS A 38 -7.43 9.22 2.22
CA CYS A 38 -6.88 7.91 2.58
C CYS A 38 -6.41 7.99 4.03
N ASP A 39 -6.89 7.08 4.89
CA ASP A 39 -6.54 7.06 6.30
C ASP A 39 -5.20 6.32 6.52
N SER A 40 -4.31 6.94 7.31
CA SER A 40 -3.02 6.34 7.66
C SER A 40 -3.15 5.06 8.46
N GLU A 41 -4.20 4.89 9.26
CA GLU A 41 -4.44 3.67 10.03
C GLU A 41 -4.71 2.47 9.09
N TRP A 42 -5.41 2.69 7.97
CA TRP A 42 -5.68 1.62 7.01
C TRP A 42 -4.41 1.17 6.29
N VAL A 43 -3.58 2.14 5.87
CA VAL A 43 -2.29 1.87 5.24
C VAL A 43 -1.36 1.16 6.24
N ARG A 44 -1.36 1.58 7.51
CA ARG A 44 -0.58 0.96 8.58
C ARG A 44 -0.99 -0.49 8.82
N ALA A 45 -2.29 -0.76 8.92
CA ALA A 45 -2.79 -2.12 9.12
C ALA A 45 -2.39 -3.05 7.96
N ILE A 46 -2.46 -2.58 6.71
CA ILE A 46 -2.03 -3.36 5.54
C ILE A 46 -0.52 -3.59 5.57
N ARG A 47 0.28 -2.57 5.88
CA ARG A 47 1.73 -2.69 6.05
C ARG A 47 2.07 -3.75 7.09
N ASP A 48 1.45 -3.68 8.27
CA ASP A 48 1.76 -4.59 9.37
C ASP A 48 1.41 -6.04 9.00
N HIS A 49 0.33 -6.26 8.25
CA HIS A 49 0.00 -7.57 7.70
C HIS A 49 1.04 -8.05 6.68
N CYS A 50 1.49 -7.18 5.77
CA CYS A 50 2.52 -7.52 4.79
C CYS A 50 3.84 -7.92 5.46
N LEU A 51 4.28 -7.12 6.45
CA LEU A 51 5.50 -7.39 7.21
C LEU A 51 5.40 -8.70 8.01
N ALA A 52 4.24 -9.00 8.59
CA ALA A 52 4.01 -10.25 9.31
C ALA A 52 4.10 -11.48 8.39
N ASP A 53 3.65 -11.34 7.14
CA ASP A 53 3.61 -12.43 6.15
C ASP A 53 4.85 -12.48 5.24
N GLY A 54 5.82 -11.58 5.45
CA GLY A 54 7.03 -11.48 4.60
C GLY A 54 6.75 -11.01 3.17
N VAL A 55 5.62 -10.33 2.96
CA VAL A 55 5.20 -9.76 1.68
C VAL A 55 5.77 -8.36 1.54
N ALA A 56 6.35 -8.04 0.38
CA ALA A 56 6.88 -6.71 0.15
C ALA A 56 5.76 -5.66 0.18
N PHE A 57 6.03 -4.52 0.80
CA PHE A 57 5.06 -3.42 0.91
C PHE A 57 5.56 -2.13 0.26
N PHE A 58 4.72 -1.55 -0.59
CA PHE A 58 4.98 -0.26 -1.24
C PHE A 58 3.81 0.70 -1.03
N HIS A 59 4.09 1.88 -0.47
CA HIS A 59 3.12 2.97 -0.41
C HIS A 59 3.39 3.98 -1.52
N LYS A 60 2.46 4.06 -2.47
CA LYS A 60 2.63 4.86 -3.68
C LYS A 60 2.37 6.34 -3.43
N GLN A 61 1.26 6.68 -2.80
CA GLN A 61 0.86 8.06 -2.50
C GLN A 61 -0.37 8.10 -1.59
N TRP A 62 -0.55 9.20 -0.86
CA TRP A 62 -1.76 9.47 -0.08
C TRP A 62 -2.95 9.93 -0.92
N GLY A 63 -2.70 10.32 -2.18
CA GLY A 63 -3.72 10.92 -3.04
C GLY A 63 -3.84 12.43 -2.85
N GLY A 64 -4.96 12.98 -3.32
CA GLY A 64 -5.28 14.41 -3.27
C GLY A 64 -5.55 15.02 -4.64
N ARG A 65 -5.71 16.35 -4.67
CA ARG A 65 -6.10 17.09 -5.89
C ARG A 65 -5.14 16.86 -7.06
N GLN A 66 -3.86 16.66 -6.76
CA GLN A 66 -2.84 16.22 -7.72
C GLN A 66 -2.21 14.92 -7.22
N ALA A 67 -1.77 14.05 -8.12
CA ALA A 67 -1.25 12.72 -7.78
C ALA A 67 -0.09 12.74 -6.75
N LYS A 68 0.72 13.80 -6.73
CA LYS A 68 1.86 13.92 -5.80
C LYS A 68 1.61 14.83 -4.59
N ALA A 69 0.39 15.35 -4.44
CA ALA A 69 0.11 16.39 -3.44
C ALA A 69 0.26 15.89 -1.99
N GLY A 70 -0.14 14.64 -1.72
CA GLY A 70 -0.09 14.08 -0.37
C GLY A 70 1.26 13.50 0.04
N GLY A 71 2.24 13.41 -0.86
CA GLY A 71 3.51 12.73 -0.57
C GLY A 71 3.35 11.21 -0.42
N ARG A 72 4.36 10.58 0.19
CA ARG A 72 4.50 9.11 0.26
C ARG A 72 4.96 8.59 1.62
N GLU A 73 5.12 9.47 2.60
CA GLU A 73 5.66 9.12 3.91
C GLU A 73 4.57 8.55 4.81
N LEU A 74 4.85 7.40 5.42
CA LEU A 74 4.07 6.78 6.48
C LEU A 74 5.01 6.57 7.68
N ASP A 75 4.65 7.16 8.82
CA ASP A 75 5.44 7.11 10.06
C ASP A 75 6.87 7.67 9.91
N GLY A 76 7.01 8.80 9.20
CA GLY A 76 8.28 9.52 9.05
C GLY A 76 9.30 8.84 8.13
N ARG A 77 8.86 7.88 7.31
CA ARG A 77 9.68 7.25 6.28
C ARG A 77 8.85 6.87 5.07
N THR A 78 9.53 6.60 3.95
CA THR A 78 8.90 5.95 2.80
C THR A 78 8.97 4.43 2.93
N TRP A 79 7.97 3.78 2.34
CA TRP A 79 7.87 2.32 2.23
C TRP A 79 7.92 1.98 0.74
N ASP A 80 9.10 1.58 0.28
CA ASP A 80 9.43 1.40 -1.15
C ASP A 80 9.93 -0.02 -1.45
N GLU A 81 9.42 -1.03 -0.72
CA GLU A 81 9.92 -2.39 -0.89
C GLU A 81 9.52 -2.95 -2.26
N PHE A 82 10.41 -3.78 -2.79
CA PHE A 82 10.16 -4.60 -3.96
C PHE A 82 10.17 -6.06 -3.51
N PRO A 83 9.38 -6.93 -4.15
CA PRO A 83 9.46 -8.36 -3.89
C PRO A 83 10.89 -8.81 -4.16
N SER A 84 11.56 -9.31 -3.14
CA SER A 84 12.83 -10.01 -3.32
C SER A 84 12.61 -11.12 -4.34
N LYS A 85 13.45 -11.20 -5.37
CA LYS A 85 13.53 -12.42 -6.17
C LYS A 85 13.86 -13.52 -5.17
N GLY A 86 12.91 -14.39 -4.85
CA GLY A 86 13.14 -15.51 -3.95
C GLY A 86 14.45 -16.19 -4.34
N VAL A 87 15.37 -16.28 -3.39
CA VAL A 87 16.38 -17.34 -3.40
C VAL A 87 15.59 -18.64 -3.29
N ALA A 88 15.73 -19.46 -4.34
CA ALA A 88 15.22 -20.82 -4.56
C ALA A 88 13.69 -21.01 -4.57
#